data_AF-A0A494SZ46-F1
#
_entry.id   AF-A0A494SZ46-F1
#
_cell.length_a   1.000
_cell.length_b   1.000
_cell.length_c   1.000
_cell.angle_alpha   90.00
_cell.angle_beta   90.00
_cell.angle_gamma   90.00
#
_symmetry.space_group_name_H-M   'P 1'
#
loop_
_entity.id
_entity.type
_entity.pdbx_description
1 polymer ?
#
loop_
_entity_poly.entity_id
_entity_poly.type
_entity_poly.pdbx_seq_one_letter_code
_entity_poly.pdbx_strand_id
1 'polypeptide(L)' 'MTGDSRDRLQTTLREQYEAGASIRSLADRTGRSYGFVHKVLAESGTVLRSRGGPNRKKVTATT' A
#
# COMPACT_ATOMS: atom_id res chain seq x y z
N MET A 1 -19.05 -16.52 1.20
CA MET A 1 -19.44 -15.41 0.29
C MET A 1 -18.55 -14.19 0.55
N THR A 2 -17.25 -14.28 0.27
CA THR A 2 -16.28 -13.19 0.57
C THR A 2 -15.35 -12.89 -0.61
N GLY A 3 -15.41 -13.69 -1.69
CA GLY A 3 -14.58 -13.53 -2.90
C GLY A 3 -14.92 -12.25 -3.66
N ASP A 4 -16.18 -12.04 -4.04
CA ASP A 4 -16.61 -10.87 -4.82
C ASP A 4 -16.32 -9.54 -4.14
N SER A 5 -16.44 -9.47 -2.81
CA SER A 5 -16.13 -8.25 -2.07
C SER A 5 -14.63 -7.97 -2.02
N ARG A 6 -13.79 -9.02 -2.03
CA ARG A 6 -12.33 -8.89 -2.00
C ARG A 6 -11.78 -8.49 -3.37
N ASP A 7 -12.30 -9.06 -4.45
CA ASP A 7 -11.90 -8.72 -5.82
C ASP A 7 -12.20 -7.25 -6.14
N ARG A 8 -13.39 -6.76 -5.80
CA ARG A 8 -13.73 -5.34 -5.96
C ARG A 8 -12.79 -4.45 -5.18
N LEU A 9 -12.46 -4.83 -3.95
CA LEU A 9 -11.51 -4.10 -3.10
C LEU A 9 -10.10 -4.10 -3.68
N GLN A 10 -9.63 -5.22 -4.24
CA GLN A 10 -8.35 -5.33 -4.93
C GLN A 10 -8.30 -4.38 -6.13
N THR A 11 -9.31 -4.42 -6.99
CA THR A 11 -9.38 -3.55 -8.18
C THR A 11 -9.36 -2.07 -7.78
N THR A 12 -10.20 -1.65 -6.83
CA THR A 12 -10.24 -0.25 -6.37
C THR A 12 -8.92 0.20 -5.74
N LEU A 13 -8.29 -0.64 -4.91
CA LEU A 13 -7.01 -0.31 -4.29
C LEU A 13 -5.90 -0.20 -5.32
N ARG A 14 -5.87 -1.11 -6.30
CA ARG A 14 -4.92 -1.08 -7.42
C ARG A 14 -5.08 0.18 -8.25
N GLU A 15 -6.29 0.50 -8.70
CA GLU A 15 -6.56 1.72 -9.50
C GLU A 15 -6.07 2.98 -8.80
N GLN A 16 -6.36 3.12 -7.51
CA GLN A 16 -5.93 4.29 -6.74
C GLN A 16 -4.42 4.31 -6.51
N TYR A 17 -3.79 3.15 -6.35
CA TYR A 17 -2.34 3.03 -6.25
C TYR A 17 -1.63 3.41 -7.55
N GLU A 18 -2.14 2.92 -8.68
CA GLU A 18 -1.66 3.25 -10.03
C GLU A 18 -1.86 4.74 -10.35
N ALA A 19 -2.94 5.35 -9.85
CA ALA A 19 -3.14 6.80 -9.89
C ALA A 19 -2.13 7.61 -9.06
N GLY A 20 -1.24 6.94 -8.31
CA GLY A 20 -0.17 7.57 -7.54
C GLY A 20 -0.45 7.69 -6.04
N ALA A 21 -1.57 7.14 -5.54
CA ALA A 21 -1.82 7.14 -4.10
C ALA A 21 -0.82 6.23 -3.36
N SER A 22 -0.38 6.68 -2.19
CA SER A 22 0.47 5.84 -1.33
C SER A 22 -0.36 4.76 -0.63
N ILE A 23 0.26 3.62 -0.32
CA ILE A 23 -0.36 2.54 0.49
C ILE A 23 -0.89 3.10 1.83
N ARG A 24 -0.22 4.10 2.40
CA ARG A 24 -0.63 4.74 3.66
C ARG A 24 -1.91 5.56 3.48
N SER A 25 -2.01 6.32 2.40
CA SER A 25 -3.23 7.07 2.04
C SER A 25 -4.40 6.13 1.73
N LEU A 26 -4.13 4.99 1.09
CA LEU A 26 -5.15 3.97 0.82
C LEU A 26 -5.65 3.32 2.11
N ALA A 27 -4.75 2.99 3.03
CA ALA A 27 -5.08 2.45 4.35
C ALA A 27 -5.97 3.43 5.14
N ASP A 28 -5.61 4.71 5.16
CA ASP A 28 -6.37 5.76 5.82
C ASP A 28 -7.78 5.94 5.21
N ARG A 29 -7.87 6.09 3.88
CA ARG A 29 -9.14 6.25 3.15
C ARG A 29 -10.07 5.05 3.27
N THR A 30 -9.53 3.84 3.38
CA THR A 30 -10.33 2.61 3.51
C THR A 30 -10.59 2.22 4.97
N GLY A 31 -10.00 2.93 5.94
CA GLY A 31 -10.05 2.55 7.34
C GLY A 31 -9.50 1.13 7.57
N ARG A 32 -8.44 0.75 6.84
CA ARG A 32 -7.79 -0.56 6.93
C ARG A 32 -6.34 -0.41 7.35
N SER A 33 -5.77 -1.47 7.89
CA SER A 33 -4.37 -1.45 8.26
C SER A 33 -3.48 -1.42 7.01
N TYR A 34 -2.32 -0.77 7.15
CA TYR A 34 -1.29 -0.77 6.11
C TYR A 34 -0.93 -2.18 5.64
N GLY A 35 -0.78 -3.12 6.58
CA GLY A 35 -0.46 -4.52 6.26
C GLY A 35 -1.57 -5.21 5.46
N PHE A 36 -2.84 -4.90 5.74
CA PHE A 36 -3.96 -5.40 4.96
C PHE A 36 -3.91 -4.88 3.53
N VAL A 37 -3.77 -3.56 3.34
CA VAL A 37 -3.69 -2.96 2.00
C VAL A 37 -2.47 -3.48 1.24
N HIS A 38 -1.32 -3.60 1.90
CA HIS A 38 -0.10 -4.15 1.31
C HIS A 38 -0.31 -5.60 0.84
N LYS A 39 -0.93 -6.45 1.68
CA LYS A 39 -1.21 -7.83 1.33
C LYS A 39 -2.18 -7.93 0.15
N VAL A 40 -3.23 -7.11 0.14
CA VAL A 40 -4.22 -7.06 -0.93
C VAL A 40 -3.60 -6.59 -2.25
N LEU A 41 -2.74 -5.57 -2.22
CA LEU A 41 -1.98 -5.12 -3.41
C LEU A 41 -1.00 -6.20 -3.90
N ALA A 42 -0.29 -6.88 -2.99
CA ALA A 42 0.61 -7.98 -3.33
C ALA A 42 -0.13 -9.17 -3.96
N GLU A 43 -1.27 -9.56 -3.41
CA GLU A 43 -2.13 -10.62 -3.95
C GLU A 43 -2.74 -10.23 -5.30
N SER A 44 -3.02 -8.95 -5.53
CA SER A 44 -3.53 -8.44 -6.82
C SER A 44 -2.48 -8.42 -7.94
N GLY A 45 -1.22 -8.81 -7.65
CA GLY A 45 -0.11 -8.78 -8.61
C GLY A 45 0.35 -7.36 -8.98
N THR A 46 -0.04 -6.35 -8.21
CA THR A 46 0.37 -4.96 -8.46
C THR A 46 1.87 -4.80 -8.18
N VAL A 47 2.60 -4.14 -9.08
CA VAL A 47 4.02 -3.85 -8.87
C VAL A 47 4.14 -2.77 -7.80
N LEU A 48 4.40 -3.20 -6.57
CA LEU A 48 4.64 -2.31 -5.45
C LEU A 48 5.87 -1.46 -5.76
N ARG A 49 5.66 -0.17 -5.99
CA ARG A 49 6.70 0.85 -6.07
C ARG A 49 7.53 0.72 -4.80
N SER A 50 8.80 0.40 -4.97
CA SER A 50 9.77 0.44 -3.90
C SER A 50 9.68 1.80 -3.23
N ARG A 51 9.53 1.80 -1.90
CA ARG A 51 9.55 3.05 -1.11
C ARG A 51 10.85 3.75 -1.50
N GLY A 52 10.74 4.89 -2.20
CA GLY A 52 11.84 5.46 -2.96
C GLY A 52 13.14 5.51 -2.16
N GLY A 53 14.14 4.77 -2.65
CA GLY A 53 15.55 4.91 -2.29
C GLY A 53 15.94 4.55 -0.86
N PRO A 54 17.25 4.36 -0.61
CA PRO A 54 17.75 3.95 0.69
C PRO A 54 17.29 4.94 1.76
N ASN A 55 16.55 4.42 2.73
CA ASN A 55 16.38 5.06 4.03
C ASN A 55 17.77 5.08 4.70
N ARG A 56 18.68 5.93 4.22
CA ARG A 56 19.88 6.34 4.94
C ARG A 56 19.32 6.98 6.19
N LYS A 57 19.22 6.19 7.25
CA LYS A 57 19.39 6.68 8.60
C LYS A 57 20.69 7.49 8.54
N LYS A 58 20.60 8.82 8.34
CA LYS A 58 21.67 9.66 8.81
C LYS A 58 21.64 9.42 10.30
N VAL A 59 22.61 8.63 10.76
CA VAL A 59 22.98 8.54 12.15
C VAL A 59 23.34 9.98 12.53
N THR A 60 22.37 10.76 12.97
CA THR A 60 22.64 12.03 13.65
C THR A 60 23.07 11.64 15.05
N ALA A 61 24.37 11.39 15.17
CA ALA A 61 25.09 11.59 16.41
C ALA A 61 24.87 13.05 16.85
N THR A 62 24.35 13.27 18.04
CA THR A 62 24.35 14.58 18.75
C THR A 62 24.09 14.27 20.23
N THR A 63 25.19 14.11 20.97
CA THR A 63 25.58 14.88 22.17
C THR A 63 25.32 14.13 23.47
#